data_AF-A0AAV5YLX5-F1
#
_entry.id   AF-A0AAV5YLX5-F1
#
_cell.length_a   1.000
_cell.length_b   1.000
_cell.length_c   1.000
_cell.angle_alpha   90.00
_cell.angle_beta   90.00
_cell.angle_gamma   90.00
#
_symmetry.space_group_name_H-M   'P 1'
#
loop_
_entity.id
_entity.type
_entity.pdbx_description
1 polymer ?
#
loop_
_entity_poly.entity_id
_entity_poly.type
_entity_poly.pdbx_seq_one_letter_code
_entity_poly.pdbx_strand_id
1 'polypeptide(L)'
;MARPLRLQFPGGIYHVTARGNDRQAIFADDADRSRFLIVLAFVVERYRVRCHAYCLMGNHYHLLLETPDANLSAAMRQLNGVYTQGFNRRHERCGHLLQGRFGAHVVDGQSYLYEVCRYIVLNPVRAGLVSHPRGWVWSSFRATAGQTPAPGFLTVGWVRALSGLRSPLAAAQAYVRFIEAGLGDDRDAAVARLESVRARRRRCTSRMSAGSHSGDPTRSRGPSASPAGHRWSGCFPGRRLAAIGTGARSPRCVSMATR
;
A
#
# COMPACT_ATOMS: atom_id res chain seq x y z
N MET A 1 -19.27 -12.38 -5.46
CA MET A 1 -18.87 -12.42 -4.03
C MET A 1 -18.52 -11.03 -3.55
N ALA A 2 -19.07 -10.61 -2.41
CA ALA A 2 -18.69 -9.37 -1.75
C ALA A 2 -17.19 -9.41 -1.40
N ARG A 3 -16.47 -8.37 -1.82
CA ARG A 3 -15.02 -8.32 -1.67
C ARG A 3 -14.70 -7.85 -0.25
N PRO A 4 -13.73 -8.45 0.45
CA PRO A 4 -13.32 -7.99 1.78
C PRO A 4 -12.99 -6.49 1.79
N LEU A 5 -13.48 -5.77 2.80
CA LEU A 5 -13.16 -4.37 3.01
C LEU A 5 -11.64 -4.20 3.20
N ARG A 6 -11.09 -3.13 2.62
CA ARG A 6 -9.71 -2.73 2.91
C ARG A 6 -9.71 -1.91 4.19
N LEU A 7 -9.08 -2.43 5.22
CA LEU A 7 -8.79 -1.69 6.43
C LEU A 7 -7.88 -0.53 6.07
N GLN A 8 -8.35 0.68 6.31
CA GLN A 8 -7.62 1.93 6.16
C GLN A 8 -7.96 2.79 7.37
N PHE A 9 -6.93 3.27 8.05
CA PHE A 9 -7.07 4.12 9.22
C PHE A 9 -5.95 5.18 9.25
N PRO A 10 -6.19 6.34 9.90
CA PRO A 10 -5.20 7.39 10.03
C PRO A 10 -3.89 6.88 10.65
N GLY A 11 -2.76 7.28 10.07
CA GLY A 11 -1.42 6.84 10.51
C GLY A 11 -1.09 5.38 10.19
N GLY A 12 -1.98 4.63 9.52
CA GLY A 12 -1.73 3.24 9.18
C GLY A 12 -0.53 3.08 8.23
N ILE A 13 0.26 2.02 8.46
CA ILE A 13 1.38 1.63 7.59
C ILE A 13 1.02 0.35 6.85
N TYR A 14 1.36 0.31 5.56
CA TYR A 14 0.98 -0.77 4.66
C TYR A 14 2.15 -1.24 3.81
N HIS A 15 2.34 -2.55 3.76
CA HIS A 15 3.09 -3.20 2.70
C HIS A 15 2.19 -3.36 1.49
N VAL A 16 2.52 -2.63 0.43
CA VAL A 16 1.72 -2.55 -0.80
C VAL A 16 2.41 -3.28 -1.93
N THR A 17 1.65 -4.10 -2.64
CA THR A 17 2.13 -4.85 -3.82
C THR A 17 1.15 -4.78 -4.98
N ALA A 18 1.65 -4.67 -6.20
CA ALA A 18 0.88 -4.99 -7.40
C ALA A 18 1.75 -5.70 -8.42
N ARG A 19 1.13 -6.61 -9.19
CA ARG A 19 1.79 -7.50 -10.15
C ARG A 19 1.14 -7.38 -11.51
N GLY A 20 1.94 -7.54 -12.56
CA GLY A 20 1.53 -7.51 -13.96
C GLY A 20 0.57 -8.63 -14.31
N ASN A 21 -0.41 -8.32 -15.16
CA ASN A 21 -1.36 -9.30 -15.69
C ASN A 21 -0.62 -10.50 -16.30
N ASP A 22 -1.05 -11.73 -15.99
CA ASP A 22 -0.34 -12.95 -16.39
C ASP A 22 1.15 -13.01 -16.01
N ARG A 23 1.53 -12.28 -14.95
CA ARG A 23 2.92 -12.13 -14.47
C ARG A 23 3.86 -11.49 -15.50
N GLN A 24 3.30 -10.81 -16.50
CA GLN A 24 4.06 -10.05 -17.49
C GLN A 24 4.88 -8.94 -16.83
N ALA A 25 5.95 -8.53 -17.50
CA ALA A 25 6.73 -7.37 -17.10
C ALA A 25 5.83 -6.12 -17.01
N ILE A 26 5.97 -5.37 -15.91
CA ILE A 26 5.28 -4.08 -15.75
C ILE A 26 6.22 -2.91 -16.00
N PHE A 27 7.52 -3.19 -16.17
CA PHE A 27 8.55 -2.28 -16.64
C PHE A 27 9.29 -3.00 -17.77
N ALA A 28 9.22 -2.49 -18.99
CA ALA A 28 9.96 -3.04 -20.12
C ALA A 28 11.43 -2.59 -20.07
N ASP A 29 11.68 -1.38 -19.59
CA ASP A 29 12.99 -0.76 -19.51
C ASP A 29 13.13 0.12 -18.26
N ASP A 30 14.28 0.78 -18.15
CA ASP A 30 14.59 1.69 -17.05
C ASP A 30 13.84 3.04 -17.14
N ALA A 31 13.37 3.42 -18.33
CA ALA A 31 12.55 4.61 -18.49
C ALA A 31 11.15 4.40 -17.89
N ASP A 32 10.58 3.19 -18.00
CA ASP A 32 9.34 2.82 -17.33
C ASP A 32 9.49 2.90 -15.80
N ARG A 33 10.60 2.39 -15.25
CA ARG A 33 10.88 2.47 -13.80
C ARG A 33 11.03 3.92 -13.35
N SER A 34 11.75 4.73 -14.12
CA SER A 34 11.91 6.16 -13.87
C SER A 34 10.56 6.88 -13.89
N ARG A 35 9.71 6.58 -14.88
CA ARG A 35 8.37 7.14 -14.97
C ARG A 35 7.50 6.75 -13.78
N PHE A 36 7.59 5.50 -13.32
CA PHE A 36 6.89 5.05 -12.13
C PHE A 36 7.31 5.85 -10.89
N LEU A 37 8.61 6.08 -10.68
CA LEU A 37 9.09 6.87 -9.54
C LEU A 37 8.62 8.33 -9.62
N ILE A 38 8.54 8.92 -10.82
CA ILE A 38 7.98 10.26 -11.02
C ILE A 38 6.50 10.29 -10.61
N VAL A 39 5.70 9.31 -11.05
CA VAL A 39 4.27 9.23 -10.67
C VAL A 39 4.13 8.97 -9.17
N LEU A 40 4.98 8.13 -8.58
CA LEU A 40 5.00 7.87 -7.14
C LEU A 40 5.30 9.14 -6.36
N ALA A 41 6.29 9.94 -6.78
CA ALA A 41 6.62 11.21 -6.15
C ALA A 41 5.43 12.18 -6.15
N PHE A 42 4.75 12.30 -7.30
CA PHE A 42 3.52 13.10 -7.41
C PHE A 42 2.41 12.60 -6.49
N VAL A 43 2.22 11.29 -6.38
CA VAL A 43 1.19 10.69 -5.53
C VAL A 43 1.51 10.87 -4.04
N VAL A 44 2.78 10.70 -3.65
CA VAL A 44 3.27 10.96 -2.29
C VAL A 44 2.90 12.38 -1.85
N GLU A 45 3.22 13.36 -2.69
CA GLU A 45 2.93 14.77 -2.42
C GLU A 45 1.42 15.03 -2.39
N ARG A 46 0.71 14.67 -3.46
CA ARG A 46 -0.73 14.98 -3.63
C ARG A 46 -1.60 14.39 -2.53
N TYR A 47 -1.28 13.19 -2.06
CA TYR A 47 -2.08 12.48 -1.06
C TYR A 47 -1.45 12.51 0.34
N ARG A 48 -0.35 13.25 0.53
CA ARG A 48 0.35 13.35 1.82
C ARG A 48 0.69 11.98 2.42
N VAL A 49 0.90 10.97 1.57
CA VAL A 49 1.33 9.64 2.00
C VAL A 49 2.83 9.63 2.16
N ARG A 50 3.38 8.93 3.16
CA ARG A 50 4.83 8.84 3.35
C ARG A 50 5.33 7.52 2.79
N CYS A 51 6.32 7.56 1.91
CA CYS A 51 6.98 6.36 1.42
C CYS A 51 8.24 6.10 2.23
N HIS A 52 8.31 4.95 2.89
CA HIS A 52 9.43 4.57 3.77
C HIS A 52 10.43 3.62 3.09
N ALA A 53 9.94 2.79 2.17
CA ALA A 53 10.75 1.89 1.36
C ALA A 53 10.07 1.57 0.03
N TYR A 54 10.85 1.26 -1.00
CA TYR A 54 10.34 0.75 -2.28
C TYR A 54 11.31 -0.24 -2.92
N CYS A 55 10.77 -1.13 -3.75
CA CYS A 55 11.54 -1.96 -4.67
C CYS A 55 10.71 -2.24 -5.92
N LEU A 56 11.22 -1.83 -7.09
CA LEU A 56 10.60 -2.10 -8.38
C LEU A 56 11.26 -3.35 -8.97
N MET A 57 10.50 -4.44 -9.11
CA MET A 57 10.96 -5.69 -9.72
C MET A 57 10.68 -5.64 -11.24
N GLY A 58 10.77 -6.76 -11.97
CA GLY A 58 10.39 -6.81 -13.38
C GLY A 58 8.87 -6.83 -13.62
N ASN A 59 8.16 -7.71 -12.91
CA ASN A 59 6.72 -7.93 -13.09
C ASN A 59 5.86 -7.50 -11.90
N HIS A 60 6.44 -6.88 -10.87
CA HIS A 60 5.72 -6.35 -9.73
C HIS A 60 6.53 -5.26 -9.02
N TYR A 61 5.92 -4.59 -8.05
CA TYR A 61 6.61 -3.68 -7.15
C TYR A 61 6.18 -3.91 -5.70
N HIS A 62 7.03 -3.48 -4.78
CA HIS A 62 6.75 -3.38 -3.35
C HIS A 62 6.93 -1.96 -2.86
N LEU A 63 5.99 -1.46 -2.07
CA LEU A 63 6.08 -0.16 -1.37
C LEU A 63 5.76 -0.36 0.11
N LEU A 64 6.43 0.39 0.97
CA LEU A 64 6.04 0.60 2.36
C LEU A 64 5.50 2.01 2.51
N LEU A 65 4.19 2.13 2.66
CA LEU A 65 3.49 3.42 2.69
C LEU A 65 2.80 3.64 4.03
N GLU A 66 2.94 4.83 4.60
CA GLU A 66 2.13 5.32 5.71
C GLU A 66 1.10 6.31 5.17
N THR A 67 -0.15 6.23 5.65
CA THR A 67 -1.22 7.14 5.26
C THR A 67 -1.77 7.90 6.46
N PRO A 68 -1.28 9.12 6.73
CA PRO A 68 -1.80 9.98 7.80
C PRO A 68 -3.32 10.18 7.71
N ASP A 69 -3.85 10.34 6.49
CA ASP A 69 -5.26 10.66 6.23
C ASP A 69 -6.10 9.43 5.80
N ALA A 70 -5.66 8.20 6.08
CA ALA A 70 -6.36 6.95 5.73
C ALA A 70 -6.74 6.79 4.22
N ASN A 71 -5.98 7.42 3.33
CA ASN A 71 -6.35 7.62 1.92
C ASN A 71 -5.61 6.69 0.93
N LEU A 72 -5.09 5.55 1.40
CA LEU A 72 -4.27 4.62 0.62
C LEU A 72 -4.91 4.22 -0.72
N SER A 73 -6.19 3.90 -0.71
CA SER A 73 -6.91 3.45 -1.91
C SER A 73 -7.03 4.55 -2.96
N ALA A 74 -7.13 5.82 -2.55
CA ALA A 74 -7.14 6.95 -3.48
C ALA A 74 -5.75 7.17 -4.08
N ALA A 75 -4.71 7.18 -3.25
CA ALA A 75 -3.31 7.30 -3.68
C ALA A 75 -2.92 6.20 -4.68
N MET A 76 -3.20 4.94 -4.35
CA MET A 76 -2.86 3.80 -5.20
C MET A 76 -3.70 3.71 -6.47
N ARG A 77 -4.95 4.20 -6.45
CA ARG A 77 -5.76 4.33 -7.68
C ARG A 77 -5.11 5.31 -8.64
N GLN A 78 -4.64 6.45 -8.14
CA GLN A 78 -3.93 7.44 -8.95
C GLN A 78 -2.61 6.89 -9.48
N LEU A 79 -1.77 6.31 -8.61
CA LEU A 79 -0.46 5.76 -8.99
C LEU A 79 -0.59 4.73 -10.11
N ASN A 80 -1.42 3.71 -9.89
CA ASN A 80 -1.55 2.60 -10.83
C ASN A 80 -2.26 3.03 -12.11
N GLY A 81 -3.26 3.92 -12.01
CA GLY A 81 -3.99 4.44 -13.16
C GLY A 81 -3.10 5.25 -14.09
N VAL A 82 -2.44 6.29 -13.54
CA VAL A 82 -1.56 7.19 -14.32
C VAL A 82 -0.40 6.41 -14.92
N TYR A 83 0.24 5.52 -14.14
CA TYR A 83 1.32 4.70 -14.64
C TYR A 83 0.88 3.77 -15.78
N THR A 84 -0.21 3.01 -15.58
CA THR A 84 -0.72 2.07 -16.60
C THR A 84 -1.10 2.78 -17.89
N GLN A 85 -1.76 3.95 -17.81
CA GLN A 85 -2.13 4.74 -18.99
C GLN A 85 -0.89 5.22 -19.74
N GLY A 86 0.14 5.70 -19.02
CA GLY A 86 1.41 6.12 -19.62
C GLY A 86 2.16 4.97 -20.28
N PHE A 87 2.26 3.82 -19.59
CA PHE A 87 2.88 2.61 -20.12
C PHE A 87 2.17 2.13 -21.40
N ASN A 88 0.84 2.00 -21.35
CA ASN A 88 0.05 1.56 -22.50
C ASN A 88 0.23 2.49 -23.71
N ARG A 89 0.28 3.81 -23.50
CA ARG A 89 0.53 4.78 -24.57
C ARG A 89 1.93 4.64 -25.17
N ARG A 90 2.96 4.47 -24.33
CA ARG A 90 4.36 4.35 -24.76
C ARG A 90 4.61 3.08 -25.57
N HIS A 91 3.96 1.98 -25.19
CA HIS A 91 4.18 0.65 -25.75
C HIS A 91 3.09 0.22 -26.73
N GLU A 92 2.20 1.14 -27.15
CA GLU A 92 1.09 0.87 -28.08
C GLU A 92 0.18 -0.28 -27.64
N ARG A 93 -0.05 -0.41 -26.33
CA ARG A 93 -0.85 -1.48 -25.74
C ARG A 93 -2.23 -0.98 -25.34
N CYS A 94 -3.21 -1.89 -25.37
CA CYS A 94 -4.51 -1.70 -24.76
C CYS A 94 -4.74 -2.72 -23.63
N GLY A 95 -5.74 -2.47 -22.78
CA GLY A 95 -6.13 -3.38 -21.71
C GLY A 95 -5.33 -3.24 -20.40
N HIS A 96 -5.40 -4.27 -19.57
CA HIS A 96 -4.88 -4.25 -18.20
C HIS A 96 -3.39 -4.58 -18.13
N LEU A 97 -2.58 -3.65 -17.63
CA LEU A 97 -1.18 -3.91 -17.30
C LEU A 97 -1.04 -4.75 -16.02
N LEU A 98 -1.82 -4.43 -14.98
CA LEU A 98 -1.79 -5.08 -13.67
C LEU A 98 -2.93 -6.11 -13.52
N GLN A 99 -2.73 -7.18 -12.74
CA GLN A 99 -3.71 -8.25 -12.46
C GLN A 99 -5.01 -7.77 -11.77
N GLY A 100 -5.07 -6.50 -11.41
CA GLY A 100 -6.21 -5.87 -10.77
C GLY A 100 -5.80 -5.02 -9.58
N ARG A 101 -6.56 -5.14 -8.49
CA ARG A 101 -6.38 -4.35 -7.27
C ARG A 101 -5.03 -4.65 -6.62
N PHE A 102 -4.33 -3.60 -6.20
CA PHE A 102 -3.15 -3.73 -5.32
C PHE A 102 -3.50 -4.48 -4.02
N GLY A 103 -2.52 -5.21 -3.50
CA GLY A 103 -2.50 -5.74 -2.14
C GLY A 103 -2.02 -4.72 -1.15
N ALA A 104 -2.60 -4.73 0.03
CA ALA A 104 -2.14 -3.95 1.17
C ALA A 104 -2.25 -4.83 2.42
N HIS A 105 -1.14 -5.00 3.11
CA HIS A 105 -1.07 -5.66 4.40
C HIS A 105 -0.71 -4.61 5.46
N VAL A 106 -1.51 -4.52 6.51
CA VAL A 106 -1.23 -3.62 7.63
C VAL A 106 0.06 -4.08 8.32
N VAL A 107 0.96 -3.14 8.57
CA VAL A 107 2.18 -3.35 9.33
C VAL A 107 1.97 -2.73 10.70
N ASP A 108 1.86 -3.59 11.71
CA ASP A 108 1.69 -3.18 13.11
C ASP A 108 2.95 -3.50 13.92
N GLY A 109 3.41 -2.55 14.72
CA GLY A 109 4.64 -2.65 15.51
C GLY A 109 5.94 -2.26 14.78
N GLN A 110 6.89 -1.70 15.54
CA GLN A 110 8.17 -1.20 15.02
C GLN A 110 9.11 -2.32 14.54
N SER A 111 9.21 -3.43 15.30
CA SER A 111 10.04 -4.58 14.92
C SER A 111 9.56 -5.21 13.61
N TYR A 112 8.25 -5.31 13.45
CA TYR A 112 7.64 -5.83 12.23
C TYR A 112 7.90 -4.92 11.02
N LEU A 113 7.94 -3.60 11.23
CA LEU A 113 8.25 -2.66 10.16
C LEU A 113 9.67 -2.83 9.62
N TYR A 114 10.65 -3.03 10.50
CA TYR A 114 12.04 -3.21 10.08
C TYR A 114 12.18 -4.49 9.24
N GLU A 115 11.50 -5.55 9.63
CA GLU A 115 11.44 -6.80 8.86
C GLU A 115 10.80 -6.63 7.48
N VAL A 116 9.72 -5.84 7.38
CA VAL A 116 9.11 -5.53 6.09
C VAL A 116 10.06 -4.70 5.21
N CYS A 117 10.78 -3.71 5.78
CA CYS A 117 11.82 -2.99 5.05
C CYS A 117 12.89 -3.94 4.51
N ARG A 118 13.36 -4.89 5.33
CA ARG A 118 14.33 -5.90 4.94
C ARG A 118 13.83 -6.77 3.80
N TYR A 119 12.61 -7.29 3.92
CA TYR A 119 11.94 -8.05 2.88
C TYR A 119 11.92 -7.28 1.55
N ILE A 120 11.47 -6.01 1.57
CA ILE A 120 11.31 -5.20 0.36
C ILE A 120 12.64 -5.05 -0.40
N VAL A 121 13.72 -4.69 0.29
CA VAL A 121 15.00 -4.41 -0.38
C VAL A 121 15.81 -5.66 -0.72
N LEU A 122 15.54 -6.80 -0.07
CA LEU A 122 16.18 -8.08 -0.38
C LEU A 122 15.46 -8.87 -1.49
N ASN A 123 14.29 -8.43 -1.96
CA ASN A 123 13.57 -9.10 -3.05
C ASN A 123 14.42 -9.34 -4.31
N PRO A 124 15.22 -8.37 -4.80
CA PRO A 124 16.11 -8.58 -5.94
C PRO A 124 17.15 -9.67 -5.72
N VAL A 125 17.67 -9.79 -4.48
CA VAL A 125 18.64 -10.83 -4.13
C VAL A 125 17.99 -12.20 -4.12
N ARG A 126 16.82 -12.29 -3.50
CA ARG A 126 16.04 -13.54 -3.43
C ARG A 126 15.55 -14.01 -4.81
N ALA A 127 15.29 -13.09 -5.71
CA ALA A 127 14.98 -13.38 -7.10
C ALA A 127 16.21 -13.74 -7.95
N GLY A 128 17.41 -13.77 -7.37
CA GLY A 128 18.67 -14.07 -8.08
C GLY A 128 19.10 -12.99 -9.08
N LEU A 129 18.54 -11.79 -9.01
CA LEU A 129 18.84 -10.69 -9.94
C LEU A 129 20.17 -10.02 -9.63
N VAL A 130 20.55 -9.97 -8.35
CA VAL A 130 21.79 -9.37 -7.85
C VAL A 130 22.28 -10.14 -6.62
N SER A 131 23.59 -10.18 -6.37
CA SER A 131 24.15 -10.83 -5.17
C SER A 131 23.99 -10.01 -3.88
N HIS A 132 23.76 -8.70 -4.01
CA HIS A 132 23.64 -7.77 -2.89
C HIS A 132 22.59 -6.70 -3.20
N PRO A 133 21.76 -6.22 -2.24
CA PRO A 133 20.71 -5.24 -2.52
C PRO A 133 21.24 -3.92 -3.10
N ARG A 134 22.50 -3.57 -2.79
CA ARG A 134 23.20 -2.44 -3.42
C ARG A 134 23.31 -2.53 -4.93
N GLY A 135 23.26 -3.73 -5.53
CA GLY A 135 23.30 -3.92 -6.97
C GLY A 135 22.00 -3.51 -7.67
N TRP A 136 20.88 -3.45 -6.94
CA TRP A 136 19.58 -3.12 -7.50
C TRP A 136 19.22 -1.65 -7.29
N VAL A 137 19.49 -0.83 -8.32
CA VAL A 137 19.29 0.63 -8.28
C VAL A 137 17.83 1.04 -8.16
N TRP A 138 16.92 0.14 -8.52
CA TRP A 138 15.47 0.36 -8.50
C TRP A 138 14.83 0.01 -7.15
N SER A 139 15.59 0.21 -6.06
CA SER A 139 15.12 0.08 -4.68
C SER A 139 15.57 1.25 -3.81
N SER A 140 14.89 1.44 -2.68
CA SER A 140 15.26 2.44 -1.69
C SER A 140 16.54 2.11 -0.91
N PHE A 141 17.14 0.93 -1.08
CA PHE A 141 18.27 0.47 -0.25
C PHE A 141 19.42 1.49 -0.22
N ARG A 142 19.90 1.94 -1.38
CA ARG A 142 21.06 2.85 -1.47
C ARG A 142 20.78 4.18 -0.75
N ALA A 143 19.58 4.73 -0.93
CA ALA A 143 19.16 5.95 -0.25
C ALA A 143 19.09 5.76 1.26
N THR A 144 18.43 4.70 1.74
CA THR A 144 18.32 4.42 3.18
C THR A 144 19.68 4.08 3.80
N ALA A 145 20.57 3.41 3.08
CA ALA A 145 21.95 3.13 3.47
C ALA A 145 22.87 4.36 3.43
N GLY A 146 22.42 5.50 2.90
CA GLY A 146 23.23 6.73 2.80
C GLY A 146 24.27 6.71 1.70
N GLN A 147 24.16 5.79 0.74
CA GLN A 147 25.05 5.67 -0.42
C GLN A 147 24.67 6.64 -1.55
N THR A 148 23.42 7.08 -1.56
CA THR A 148 22.90 8.11 -2.48
C THR A 148 21.99 9.07 -1.72
N PRO A 149 21.82 10.31 -2.20
CA PRO A 149 20.78 11.19 -1.68
C PRO A 149 19.40 10.52 -1.73
N ALA A 150 18.58 10.73 -0.70
CA ALA A 150 17.21 10.26 -0.70
C ALA A 150 16.36 11.14 -1.62
N PRO A 151 15.58 10.56 -2.55
CA PRO A 151 14.59 11.33 -3.30
C PRO A 151 13.61 12.02 -2.36
N GLY A 152 13.09 13.20 -2.72
CA GLY A 152 12.21 13.98 -1.84
C GLY A 152 10.94 13.26 -1.38
N PHE A 153 10.46 12.27 -2.14
CA PHE A 153 9.30 11.46 -1.78
C PHE A 153 9.61 10.33 -0.77
N LEU A 154 10.89 10.04 -0.50
CA LEU A 154 11.34 8.92 0.33
C LEU A 154 11.71 9.41 1.74
N THR A 155 10.97 8.94 2.74
CA THR A 155 11.20 9.20 4.15
C THR A 155 12.15 8.18 4.76
N VAL A 156 13.46 8.43 4.69
CA VAL A 156 14.49 7.53 5.25
C VAL A 156 14.68 7.68 6.77
N GLY A 157 14.32 8.84 7.32
CA GLY A 157 14.61 9.20 8.72
C GLY A 157 13.96 8.23 9.70
N TRP A 158 12.69 7.87 9.48
CA TRP A 158 11.97 6.97 10.38
C TRP A 158 12.55 5.56 10.36
N VAL A 159 12.85 5.02 9.17
CA VAL A 159 13.48 3.69 9.03
C VAL A 159 14.84 3.65 9.72
N ARG A 160 15.64 4.71 9.62
CA ARG A 160 16.94 4.81 10.31
C ARG A 160 16.77 4.93 11.82
N ALA A 161 15.78 5.68 12.29
CA ALA A 161 15.49 5.88 13.71
C ALA A 161 15.12 4.58 14.44
N LEU A 162 14.63 3.55 13.73
CA LEU A 162 14.36 2.23 14.30
C LEU A 162 15.59 1.55 14.90
N SER A 163 16.81 1.95 14.51
CA SER A 163 18.04 1.47 15.13
C SER A 163 18.27 2.00 16.56
N GLY A 164 17.52 3.03 16.98
CA GLY A 164 17.71 3.74 18.25
C GLY A 164 18.94 4.65 18.30
N LEU A 165 19.72 4.73 17.21
CA LEU A 165 20.94 5.53 17.14
C LEU A 165 20.64 6.99 16.74
N ARG A 166 21.21 7.93 17.48
CA ARG A 166 21.05 9.38 17.21
C ARG A 166 21.89 9.88 16.04
N SER A 167 23.07 9.30 15.82
CA SER A 167 23.95 9.70 14.72
C SER A 167 23.37 9.21 13.38
N PRO A 168 23.11 10.10 12.39
CA PRO A 168 22.58 9.70 11.09
C PRO A 168 23.46 8.68 10.36
N LEU A 169 24.79 8.82 10.48
CA LEU A 169 25.75 7.89 9.90
C LEU A 169 25.68 6.52 10.60
N ALA A 170 25.67 6.51 11.94
CA ALA A 170 25.60 5.26 12.70
C ALA A 170 24.27 4.52 12.45
N ALA A 171 23.16 5.25 12.34
CA ALA A 171 21.85 4.70 12.03
C ALA A 171 21.80 4.11 10.61
N ALA A 172 22.42 4.76 9.62
CA ALA A 172 22.55 4.21 8.27
C ALA A 172 23.40 2.93 8.24
N GLN A 173 24.51 2.89 8.98
CA GLN A 173 25.34 1.69 9.11
C GLN A 173 24.62 0.55 9.84
N ALA A 174 23.86 0.86 10.89
CA ALA A 174 23.04 -0.13 11.59
C ALA A 174 21.96 -0.71 10.68
N TYR A 175 21.32 0.13 9.85
CA TYR A 175 20.41 -0.32 8.81
C TYR A 175 21.10 -1.29 7.84
N VAL A 176 22.28 -0.94 7.32
CA VAL A 176 23.04 -1.84 6.42
C VAL A 176 23.31 -3.19 7.07
N ARG A 177 23.84 -3.21 8.29
CA ARG A 177 24.10 -4.47 9.03
C ARG A 177 22.82 -5.29 9.24
N PHE A 178 21.71 -4.63 9.55
CA PHE A 178 20.41 -5.30 9.71
C PHE A 178 19.91 -5.95 8.40
N ILE A 179 20.07 -5.26 7.26
CA ILE A 179 19.73 -5.82 5.95
C ILE A 179 20.66 -6.99 5.60
N GLU A 180 21.97 -6.82 5.79
CA GLU A 180 22.99 -7.83 5.49
C GLU A 180 22.83 -9.09 6.35
N ALA A 181 22.39 -8.95 7.61
CA ALA A 181 22.04 -10.08 8.47
C ALA A 181 20.87 -10.92 7.94
N GLY A 182 20.10 -10.42 6.97
CA GLY A 182 19.08 -11.18 6.25
C GLY A 182 19.56 -11.85 4.96
N LEU A 183 20.83 -11.66 4.56
CA LEU A 183 21.41 -12.36 3.41
C LEU A 183 21.65 -13.83 3.79
N GLY A 184 21.19 -14.76 2.94
CA GLY A 184 21.29 -16.20 3.20
C GLY A 184 20.21 -16.76 4.13
N ASP A 185 19.39 -15.90 4.74
CA ASP A 185 18.26 -16.33 5.55
C ASP A 185 17.07 -16.64 4.62
N ASP A 186 16.87 -17.92 4.31
CA ASP A 186 15.72 -18.43 3.55
C ASP A 186 14.40 -18.33 4.34
N ARG A 187 14.46 -17.73 5.56
CA ARG A 187 13.32 -17.43 6.41
C ARG A 187 12.53 -16.24 5.86
N ASP A 188 11.85 -16.54 4.77
CA ASP A 188 10.66 -15.83 4.28
C ASP A 188 9.44 -15.95 5.22
N ALA A 189 9.57 -16.54 6.41
CA ALA A 189 8.44 -16.95 7.23
C ALA A 189 7.55 -15.79 7.75
N ALA A 190 8.07 -14.58 7.95
CA ALA A 190 7.29 -13.47 8.51
C ALA A 190 6.39 -12.77 7.49
N VAL A 191 6.83 -12.64 6.23
CA VAL A 191 6.08 -11.98 5.14
C VAL A 191 5.53 -12.98 4.12
N ALA A 192 6.15 -14.14 3.89
CA ALA A 192 5.48 -15.23 3.16
C ALA A 192 4.29 -15.82 3.94
N ARG A 193 4.21 -15.63 5.28
CA ARG A 193 2.93 -15.80 6.01
C ARG A 193 1.89 -14.75 5.61
N LEU A 194 2.25 -13.50 5.33
CA LEU A 194 1.33 -12.50 4.77
C LEU A 194 0.90 -12.86 3.34
N GLU A 195 1.81 -13.35 2.49
CA GLU A 195 1.51 -13.76 1.12
C GLU A 195 0.71 -15.08 1.05
N SER A 196 0.91 -16.03 1.97
CA SER A 196 0.17 -17.30 2.01
C SER A 196 -1.27 -17.18 2.55
N VAL A 197 -1.61 -16.12 3.29
CA VAL A 197 -3.01 -15.76 3.61
C VAL A 197 -3.80 -15.42 2.33
N ARG A 198 -3.17 -14.81 1.32
CA ARG A 198 -3.75 -14.65 -0.03
C ARG A 198 -3.97 -16.00 -0.73
N ALA A 199 -3.05 -16.96 -0.57
CA ALA A 199 -3.17 -18.29 -1.18
C ALA A 199 -4.24 -19.17 -0.51
N ARG A 200 -4.39 -19.10 0.82
CA ARG A 200 -5.44 -19.84 1.56
C ARG A 200 -6.86 -19.33 1.26
N ARG A 201 -7.05 -18.02 1.06
CA ARG A 201 -8.35 -17.46 0.64
C ARG A 201 -8.77 -17.88 -0.78
N ARG A 202 -7.82 -18.08 -1.71
CA ARG A 202 -8.12 -18.60 -3.06
C ARG A 202 -8.60 -20.06 -3.05
N ARG A 203 -8.04 -20.91 -2.17
CA ARG A 203 -8.42 -22.32 -2.02
C ARG A 203 -9.77 -22.54 -1.35
N CYS A 204 -10.16 -21.66 -0.43
CA CYS A 204 -11.47 -21.77 0.24
C CYS A 204 -12.62 -21.38 -0.71
N THR A 205 -12.44 -20.35 -1.54
CA THR A 205 -13.48 -19.92 -2.48
C THR A 205 -13.67 -20.88 -3.67
N SER A 206 -12.64 -21.63 -4.07
CA SER A 206 -12.77 -22.68 -5.10
C SER A 206 -13.43 -23.96 -4.57
N ARG A 207 -13.38 -24.22 -3.26
CA ARG A 207 -13.98 -25.41 -2.64
C ARG A 207 -15.46 -25.22 -2.28
N MET A 208 -15.90 -23.97 -2.08
CA MET A 208 -17.33 -23.64 -1.85
C MET A 208 -18.14 -23.45 -3.13
N SER A 209 -17.50 -23.30 -4.29
CA SER A 209 -18.18 -23.18 -5.60
C SER A 209 -18.34 -24.52 -6.32
N ALA A 210 -17.73 -25.60 -5.79
CA ALA A 210 -17.82 -26.96 -6.34
C ALA A 210 -18.85 -27.86 -5.59
N GLY A 211 -19.64 -27.30 -4.66
CA GLY A 211 -20.52 -28.07 -3.79
C GLY A 211 -21.95 -27.53 -3.76
N SER A 212 -22.66 -27.58 -4.89
CA SER A 212 -24.14 -27.70 -4.93
C SER A 212 -24.61 -27.80 -6.39
N HIS A 213 -24.35 -28.94 -7.03
CA HIS A 213 -25.13 -29.40 -8.19
C HIS A 213 -25.42 -30.89 -7.99
N SER A 214 -26.55 -31.18 -7.37
CA SER A 214 -27.29 -32.43 -7.54
C SER A 214 -28.75 -32.09 -7.27
N GLY A 215 -29.54 -32.01 -8.34
CA GLY A 215 -30.97 -31.76 -8.25
C GLY A 215 -31.75 -33.00 -7.83
N ASP A 216 -33.02 -32.80 -7.49
CA ASP A 216 -34.12 -33.55 -8.09
C ASP A 216 -35.44 -32.76 -7.94
N PRO A 217 -36.35 -32.78 -8.93
CA PRO A 217 -37.60 -32.02 -8.91
C PRO A 217 -38.77 -32.90 -8.44
N THR A 218 -39.77 -32.33 -7.75
CA THR A 218 -41.20 -32.64 -7.94
C THR A 218 -42.10 -31.96 -6.90
N ARG A 219 -43.31 -31.59 -7.38
CA ARG A 219 -44.57 -31.24 -6.66
C ARG A 219 -44.63 -29.88 -5.95
N SER A 220 -45.72 -29.10 -5.96
CA SER A 220 -46.97 -29.00 -6.75
C SER A 220 -47.74 -27.77 -6.20
N ARG A 221 -48.33 -26.94 -7.10
CA ARG A 221 -49.54 -26.05 -7.02
C ARG A 221 -50.12 -25.73 -5.61
N GLY A 222 -50.52 -24.52 -5.18
CA GLY A 222 -50.99 -23.21 -5.71
C GLY A 222 -51.66 -22.46 -4.51
N PRO A 223 -52.58 -21.46 -4.63
CA PRO A 223 -52.66 -20.27 -5.48
C PRO A 223 -52.74 -18.91 -4.69
N SER A 224 -52.59 -17.81 -5.45
CA SER A 224 -53.06 -16.40 -5.30
C SER A 224 -53.54 -15.81 -3.95
N ALA A 225 -52.99 -14.64 -3.59
CA ALA A 225 -53.74 -13.41 -3.28
C ALA A 225 -52.82 -12.17 -3.16
N SER A 226 -53.25 -11.04 -3.72
CA SER A 226 -52.87 -9.65 -3.37
C SER A 226 -54.14 -8.97 -2.81
N PRO A 227 -54.18 -7.68 -2.37
CA PRO A 227 -53.13 -6.64 -2.25
C PRO A 227 -53.18 -5.88 -0.89
N ALA A 228 -52.45 -4.74 -0.82
CA ALA A 228 -52.46 -3.62 0.16
C ALA A 228 -51.13 -3.58 0.94
N GLY A 229 -50.28 -2.58 0.76
CA GLY A 229 -50.54 -1.18 1.09
C GLY A 229 -49.79 -0.90 2.40
N HIS A 230 -48.83 0.03 2.41
CA HIS A 230 -48.56 0.99 3.49
C HIS A 230 -47.20 1.68 3.31
N ARG A 231 -47.29 3.01 3.30
CA ARG A 231 -46.22 4.01 3.43
C ARG A 231 -45.35 3.70 4.64
N TRP A 232 -44.04 3.93 4.51
CA TRP A 232 -43.15 4.14 5.66
C TRP A 232 -42.61 5.57 5.62
N SER A 233 -43.22 6.39 6.47
CA SER A 233 -42.75 7.69 6.92
C SER A 233 -41.56 7.48 7.86
N GLY A 234 -40.55 8.34 7.75
CA GLY A 234 -39.41 8.36 8.66
C GLY A 234 -39.78 8.79 10.08
N CYS A 235 -38.97 8.36 11.04
CA CYS A 235 -38.84 9.03 12.33
C CYS A 235 -37.45 8.75 12.91
N PHE A 236 -36.67 9.82 13.05
CA PHE A 236 -35.44 9.89 13.83
C PHE A 236 -35.77 9.79 15.34
N PRO A 237 -34.91 9.18 16.17
CA PRO A 237 -34.80 9.56 17.56
C PRO A 237 -33.64 10.54 17.75
N GLY A 238 -33.97 11.72 18.27
CA GLY A 238 -33.02 12.74 18.68
C GLY A 238 -32.26 12.36 19.94
N ARG A 239 -31.11 13.03 20.14
CA ARG A 239 -30.55 13.29 21.48
C ARG A 239 -30.06 14.72 21.56
N ARG A 240 -30.25 15.24 22.78
CA ARG A 240 -30.28 16.64 23.21
C ARG A 240 -28.91 17.31 23.24
N LEU A 241 -29.01 18.63 23.15
CA LEU A 241 -28.04 19.68 23.45
C LEU A 241 -27.35 19.52 24.82
N ALA A 242 -26.09 19.93 24.87
CA ALA A 242 -25.48 20.61 26.00
C ALA A 242 -24.62 21.77 25.48
N ALA A 243 -24.86 22.95 26.04
CA ALA A 243 -24.27 24.23 25.66
C ALA A 243 -23.05 24.55 26.53
N ILE A 244 -21.97 25.05 25.92
CA ILE A 244 -20.87 25.85 26.49
C ILE A 244 -20.36 26.65 25.27
N GLY A 245 -20.30 27.97 25.18
CA GLY A 245 -19.99 29.01 26.14
C GLY A 245 -19.07 29.98 25.38
N THR A 246 -19.60 31.13 25.00
CA THR A 246 -18.97 32.20 24.20
C THR A 246 -17.76 32.83 24.89
N GLY A 247 -16.71 33.15 24.13
CA GLY A 247 -15.56 33.91 24.65
C GLY A 247 -14.53 34.27 23.59
N ALA A 248 -14.92 35.09 22.62
CA ALA A 248 -13.98 35.73 21.70
C ALA A 248 -13.29 36.93 22.39
N ARG A 249 -11.96 36.93 22.44
CA ARG A 249 -11.14 38.13 22.63
C ARG A 249 -9.95 38.10 21.68
N SER A 250 -9.90 39.08 20.79
CA SER A 250 -8.74 39.46 19.97
C SER A 250 -7.53 39.83 20.86
N PRO A 251 -6.32 39.84 20.29
CA PRO A 251 -5.68 41.16 20.16
C PRO A 251 -4.83 41.38 18.89
N ARG A 252 -5.02 42.59 18.36
CA ARG A 252 -4.02 43.59 17.95
C ARG A 252 -2.93 43.22 16.92
N CYS A 253 -3.12 43.74 15.71
CA CYS A 253 -2.03 44.21 14.84
C CYS A 253 -1.20 45.29 15.55
N VAL A 254 0.12 45.13 15.56
CA VAL A 254 1.08 46.18 15.85
C VAL A 254 1.73 46.58 14.53
N SER A 255 1.51 47.82 14.15
CA SER A 255 2.27 48.54 13.12
C SER A 255 3.62 48.94 13.71
N MET A 256 4.73 48.57 13.06
CA MET A 256 6.04 49.16 13.29
C MET A 256 6.34 50.10 12.13
N ALA A 257 6.30 51.40 12.43
CA ALA A 257 7.01 52.42 11.69
C ALA A 257 8.46 52.44 12.19
N THR A 258 9.41 52.43 11.26
CA THR A 258 10.78 52.86 11.51
C THR A 258 11.16 53.88 10.45
N ARG A 259 11.96 54.84 10.92
CA ARG A 259 12.43 56.07 10.28
C ARG A 259 13.15 55.86 8.95
#